data_AF-A0A1Y1RAD7-F1
#
_entry.id   AF-A0A1Y1RAD7-F1
#
_cell.length_a   1.000
_cell.length_b   1.000
_cell.length_c   1.000
_cell.angle_alpha   90.00
_cell.angle_beta   90.00
_cell.angle_gamma   90.00
#
_symmetry.space_group_name_H-M   'P 1'
#
loop_
_entity.id
_entity.type
_entity.pdbx_description
1 polymer ?
#
loop_
_entity_poly.entity_id
_entity_poly.type
_entity_poly.pdbx_seq_one_letter_code
_entity_poly.pdbx_strand_id
1 'polypeptide(L)'
;MKRNSLLLLWLFIFWSVLIWSAIDPKDYPTWFLEVFPALIGFVVLAATYRRFSLTPLVYLLILIHAIILMVGGHYTYAEVPLGEWMKEWFGLARNDYDKIGHFAQGFVPFMIAREIVIRNKVFKSRGWMHFFLLCFVMALSAFYELIEWWVALLSKEAAAAFLGTQGYVWDTQSDMFFALIGGLCAWVLLTKLHDRQLREL
;
A
#
# COMPACT_ATOMS: atom_id res chain seq x y z
N MET A 1 -18.79 -8.35 21.67
CA MET A 1 -17.99 -9.55 21.33
C MET A 1 -17.43 -9.51 19.90
N LYS A 2 -18.23 -9.44 18.83
CA LYS A 2 -17.75 -9.50 17.42
C LYS A 2 -16.63 -8.51 17.05
N ARG A 3 -16.72 -7.24 17.48
CA ARG A 3 -15.73 -6.19 17.16
C ARG A 3 -14.35 -6.43 17.79
N ASN A 4 -14.31 -6.97 19.01
CA ASN A 4 -13.04 -7.29 19.68
C ASN A 4 -12.38 -8.51 19.03
N SER A 5 -13.16 -9.52 18.63
CA SER A 5 -12.65 -10.68 17.90
C SER A 5 -12.04 -10.32 16.55
N LEU A 6 -12.65 -9.40 15.80
CA LEU A 6 -12.10 -8.93 14.51
C LEU A 6 -10.81 -8.14 14.70
N LEU A 7 -10.71 -7.30 15.74
CA LEU A 7 -9.48 -6.58 16.07
C LEU A 7 -8.35 -7.56 16.46
N LEU A 8 -8.64 -8.54 17.30
CA LEU A 8 -7.66 -9.55 17.69
C LEU A 8 -7.19 -10.38 16.49
N LEU A 9 -8.11 -10.74 15.58
CA LEU A 9 -7.77 -11.42 14.33
C LEU A 9 -6.87 -10.55 13.44
N TRP A 10 -7.20 -9.26 13.29
CA TRP A 10 -6.40 -8.32 12.53
C TRP A 10 -4.97 -8.22 13.08
N LEU A 11 -4.85 -8.05 14.40
CA LEU A 11 -3.56 -7.99 15.10
C LEU A 11 -2.78 -9.28 14.95
N PHE A 12 -3.45 -10.42 15.13
CA PHE A 12 -2.84 -11.73 14.97
C PHE A 12 -2.25 -11.91 13.57
N ILE A 13 -3.01 -11.58 12.52
CA ILE A 13 -2.53 -11.70 11.13
C ILE A 13 -1.36 -10.74 10.89
N PHE A 14 -1.51 -9.47 11.26
CA PHE A 14 -0.46 -8.45 11.05
C PHE A 14 0.86 -8.88 11.70
N TRP A 15 0.83 -9.26 12.98
CA TRP A 15 2.04 -9.67 13.69
C TRP A 15 2.60 -11.00 13.20
N SER A 16 1.74 -11.96 12.83
CA SER A 16 2.21 -13.24 12.29
C SER A 16 2.97 -13.05 10.97
N VAL A 17 2.44 -12.23 10.06
CA VAL A 17 3.08 -11.96 8.77
C VAL A 17 4.33 -11.10 8.94
N LEU A 18 4.31 -10.11 9.84
CA LEU A 18 5.50 -9.28 10.14
C LEU A 18 6.64 -10.11 10.73
N ILE A 19 6.33 -11.00 11.68
CA ILE A 19 7.34 -11.89 12.27
C ILE A 19 7.88 -12.84 11.21
N TRP A 20 6.99 -13.45 10.42
CA TRP A 20 7.41 -14.34 9.33
C TRP A 20 8.31 -13.62 8.32
N SER A 21 7.95 -12.40 7.89
CA SER A 21 8.74 -11.68 6.89
C SER A 21 10.14 -11.31 7.38
N ALA A 22 10.30 -11.14 8.70
CA ALA A 22 11.57 -10.83 9.35
C ALA A 22 12.47 -12.05 9.59
N ILE A 23 11.96 -13.28 9.42
CA ILE A 23 12.76 -14.50 9.55
C ILE A 23 13.47 -14.73 8.22
N ASP A 24 14.79 -14.53 8.20
CA ASP A 24 15.65 -14.78 7.03
C ASP A 24 15.17 -14.09 5.74
N PRO A 25 14.90 -12.76 5.76
CA PRO A 25 14.63 -12.02 4.52
C PRO A 25 15.88 -12.02 3.63
N LYS A 26 15.67 -11.89 2.33
CA LYS A 26 16.75 -11.88 1.33
C LYS A 26 17.80 -10.78 1.57
N ASP A 27 17.35 -9.61 2.00
CA ASP A 27 18.21 -8.50 2.41
C ASP A 27 17.55 -7.69 3.52
N TYR A 28 18.18 -7.56 4.68
CA TYR A 28 17.61 -6.85 5.83
C TYR A 28 17.43 -5.34 5.61
N PRO A 29 18.38 -4.61 5.01
CA PRO A 29 18.17 -3.23 4.61
C PRO A 29 16.95 -3.02 3.71
N THR A 30 16.82 -3.79 2.62
CA THR A 30 15.64 -3.73 1.73
C THR A 30 14.37 -4.12 2.47
N TRP A 31 14.39 -5.21 3.25
CA TRP A 31 13.24 -5.60 4.08
C TRP A 31 12.77 -4.46 4.97
N PHE A 32 13.71 -3.76 5.63
CA PHE A 32 13.35 -2.65 6.50
C PHE A 32 12.71 -1.51 5.70
N LEU A 33 13.28 -1.12 4.56
CA LEU A 33 12.74 -0.04 3.72
C LEU A 33 11.32 -0.37 3.24
N GLU A 34 11.09 -1.59 2.78
CA GLU A 34 9.78 -2.04 2.28
C GLU A 34 8.73 -2.15 3.38
N VAL A 35 9.10 -2.67 4.56
CA VAL A 35 8.18 -2.90 5.67
C VAL A 35 7.92 -1.64 6.49
N PHE A 36 8.82 -0.66 6.44
CA PHE A 36 8.74 0.56 7.24
C PHE A 36 7.42 1.35 7.09
N PRO A 37 6.86 1.55 5.88
CA PRO A 37 5.54 2.17 5.72
C PRO A 37 4.42 1.42 6.46
N ALA A 38 4.44 0.09 6.48
CA ALA A 38 3.46 -0.72 7.21
C ALA A 38 3.57 -0.52 8.74
N LEU A 39 4.80 -0.40 9.27
CA LEU A 39 5.04 -0.13 10.68
C LEU A 39 4.54 1.27 11.08
N ILE A 40 4.83 2.30 10.26
CA ILE A 40 4.27 3.64 10.47
C ILE A 40 2.75 3.58 10.48
N GLY A 41 2.15 2.92 9.49
CA GLY A 41 0.70 2.75 9.40
C GLY A 41 0.11 2.12 10.67
N PHE A 42 0.74 1.05 11.19
CA PHE A 42 0.32 0.42 12.44
C PHE A 42 0.37 1.38 13.63
N VAL A 43 1.48 2.11 13.81
CA VAL A 43 1.65 3.06 14.91
C VAL A 43 0.59 4.16 14.84
N VAL A 44 0.36 4.74 13.66
CA VAL A 44 -0.67 5.76 13.45
C VAL A 44 -2.06 5.21 13.77
N LEU A 45 -2.40 4.01 13.32
CA LEU A 45 -3.68 3.38 13.63
C LEU A 45 -3.85 3.13 15.13
N ALA A 46 -2.82 2.62 15.81
CA ALA A 46 -2.85 2.38 17.24
C ALA A 46 -3.04 3.68 18.03
N ALA A 47 -2.31 4.74 17.68
CA ALA A 47 -2.38 6.05 18.32
C ALA A 47 -3.75 6.74 18.10
N THR A 48 -4.36 6.54 16.94
CA THR A 48 -5.63 7.18 16.57
C THR A 48 -6.86 6.34 16.91
N TYR A 49 -6.73 5.03 17.19
CA TYR A 49 -7.85 4.08 17.34
C TYR A 49 -8.98 4.57 18.25
N ARG A 50 -8.64 5.17 19.41
CA ARG A 50 -9.65 5.63 20.39
C ARG A 50 -10.33 6.93 19.97
N ARG A 51 -9.67 7.77 19.18
CA ARG A 51 -10.18 9.10 18.77
C ARG A 51 -10.87 9.05 17.40
N PHE A 52 -10.34 8.24 16.49
CA PHE A 52 -10.76 8.14 15.11
C PHE A 52 -10.60 6.69 14.62
N SER A 53 -11.48 5.79 15.08
CA SER A 53 -11.49 4.41 14.58
C SER A 53 -12.00 4.38 13.14
N LEU A 54 -11.24 3.79 12.22
CA LEU A 54 -11.63 3.67 10.81
C LEU A 54 -12.76 2.64 10.60
N THR A 55 -13.36 2.64 9.43
CA THR A 55 -14.33 1.61 9.05
C THR A 55 -13.65 0.23 8.92
N PRO A 56 -14.37 -0.89 9.16
CA PRO A 56 -13.81 -2.23 9.00
C PRO A 56 -13.23 -2.50 7.61
N LEU A 57 -13.84 -1.93 6.56
CA LEU A 57 -13.31 -2.00 5.19
C LEU A 57 -11.91 -1.40 5.11
N VAL A 58 -11.72 -0.18 5.61
CA VAL A 58 -10.42 0.50 5.54
C VAL A 58 -9.36 -0.23 6.38
N TYR A 59 -9.72 -0.76 7.56
CA TYR A 59 -8.80 -1.61 8.33
C TYR A 59 -8.37 -2.87 7.56
N LEU A 60 -9.30 -3.55 6.88
CA LEU A 60 -8.98 -4.71 6.05
C LEU A 60 -8.04 -4.35 4.90
N LEU A 61 -8.31 -3.24 4.20
CA LEU A 61 -7.46 -2.77 3.10
C LEU A 61 -6.04 -2.43 3.58
N ILE A 62 -5.91 -1.78 4.74
CA ILE A 62 -4.59 -1.50 5.33
C ILE A 62 -3.84 -2.80 5.65
N LEU A 63 -4.52 -3.83 6.17
CA LEU A 63 -3.89 -5.13 6.44
C LEU A 63 -3.40 -5.78 5.16
N ILE A 64 -4.22 -5.80 4.11
CA ILE A 64 -3.85 -6.37 2.82
C ILE A 64 -2.62 -5.64 2.26
N HIS A 65 -2.61 -4.31 2.29
CA HIS A 65 -1.46 -3.52 1.84
C HIS A 65 -0.21 -3.80 2.67
N ALA A 66 -0.33 -3.86 3.99
CA ALA A 66 0.78 -4.21 4.87
C ALA A 66 1.35 -5.61 4.57
N ILE A 67 0.50 -6.58 4.25
CA ILE A 67 0.93 -7.93 3.84
C ILE A 67 1.70 -7.88 2.52
N ILE A 68 1.24 -7.09 1.53
CA ILE A 68 1.96 -6.91 0.25
C ILE A 68 3.38 -6.41 0.51
N LEU A 69 3.51 -5.35 1.33
CA LEU A 69 4.81 -4.78 1.71
C LEU A 69 5.70 -5.79 2.45
N MET A 70 5.13 -6.57 3.37
CA MET A 70 5.87 -7.59 4.14
C MET A 70 6.34 -8.77 3.29
N VAL A 71 5.50 -9.24 2.36
CA VAL A 71 5.87 -10.30 1.42
C VAL A 71 6.96 -9.81 0.47
N GLY A 72 6.80 -8.61 -0.06
CA GLY A 72 7.82 -7.98 -0.90
C GLY A 72 9.13 -7.73 -0.16
N GLY A 73 9.09 -7.26 1.09
CA GLY A 73 10.29 -7.09 1.92
C GLY A 73 11.00 -8.41 2.26
N HIS A 74 10.26 -9.51 2.44
CA HIS A 74 10.87 -10.83 2.72
C HIS A 74 11.66 -11.36 1.53
N TYR A 75 11.09 -11.30 0.32
CA TYR A 75 11.71 -11.84 -0.88
C TYR A 75 12.57 -10.82 -1.66
N THR A 76 12.44 -9.52 -1.39
CA THR A 76 12.63 -8.44 -2.38
C THR A 76 11.61 -8.52 -3.51
N TYR A 77 11.16 -7.36 -4.00
CA TYR A 77 10.10 -7.28 -4.99
C TYR A 77 10.44 -8.03 -6.30
N ALA A 78 11.72 -8.05 -6.68
CA ALA A 78 12.21 -8.74 -7.86
C ALA A 78 12.14 -10.27 -7.77
N GLU A 79 12.02 -10.86 -6.58
CA GLU A 79 12.05 -12.31 -6.39
C GLU A 79 10.75 -12.89 -5.80
N VAL A 80 9.69 -12.08 -5.67
CA VAL A 80 8.41 -12.60 -5.13
C VAL A 80 7.81 -13.62 -6.12
N PRO A 81 7.48 -14.85 -5.66
CA PRO A 81 6.98 -15.91 -6.55
C PRO A 81 5.73 -15.54 -7.35
N LEU A 82 4.84 -14.73 -6.77
CA LEU A 82 3.63 -14.26 -7.48
C LEU A 82 3.99 -13.46 -8.74
N GLY A 83 5.04 -12.64 -8.68
CA GLY A 83 5.48 -11.86 -9.82
C GLY A 83 6.15 -12.72 -10.90
N GLU A 84 6.86 -13.79 -10.52
CA GLU A 84 7.36 -14.78 -11.50
C GLU A 84 6.21 -15.52 -12.19
N TRP A 85 5.16 -15.90 -11.46
CA TRP A 85 3.98 -16.51 -12.08
C TRP A 85 3.27 -15.57 -13.05
N MET A 86 3.15 -14.28 -12.70
CA MET A 86 2.61 -13.27 -13.62
C MET A 86 3.47 -13.12 -14.87
N LYS A 87 4.78 -13.14 -14.71
CA LYS A 87 5.73 -13.09 -15.82
C LYS A 87 5.52 -14.27 -16.78
N GLU A 88 5.37 -15.48 -16.26
CA GLU A 88 5.10 -16.67 -17.06
C GLU A 88 3.71 -16.64 -17.72
N TRP A 89 2.66 -16.29 -16.98
CA TRP A 89 1.28 -16.31 -17.48
C TRP A 89 1.01 -15.24 -18.55
N PHE A 90 1.61 -14.06 -18.40
CA PHE A 90 1.39 -12.93 -19.30
C PHE A 90 2.56 -12.68 -20.27
N GLY A 91 3.61 -13.51 -20.22
CA GLY A 91 4.79 -13.36 -21.08
C GLY A 91 5.55 -12.06 -20.84
N LEU A 92 5.61 -11.59 -19.58
CA LEU A 92 6.30 -10.35 -19.21
C LEU A 92 7.82 -10.55 -19.29
N ALA A 93 8.55 -9.46 -19.51
CA ALA A 93 10.00 -9.51 -19.56
C ALA A 93 10.64 -9.73 -18.17
N ARG A 94 9.92 -9.38 -17.09
CA ARG A 94 10.47 -9.28 -15.73
C ARG A 94 9.42 -9.58 -14.66
N ASN A 95 9.86 -9.64 -13.41
CA ASN A 95 8.97 -9.74 -12.25
C ASN A 95 8.34 -8.37 -11.97
N ASP A 96 7.01 -8.27 -12.10
CA ASP A 96 6.25 -7.03 -11.89
C ASP A 96 5.44 -7.04 -10.57
N TYR A 97 5.93 -7.73 -9.53
CA TYR A 97 5.31 -7.68 -8.21
C TYR A 97 5.17 -6.24 -7.68
N ASP A 98 6.14 -5.39 -8.01
CA ASP A 98 6.13 -3.97 -7.66
C ASP A 98 4.88 -3.22 -8.14
N LYS A 99 4.38 -3.58 -9.34
CA LYS A 99 3.14 -3.00 -9.87
C LYS A 99 1.93 -3.33 -9.01
N ILE A 100 1.95 -4.45 -8.28
CA ILE A 100 0.92 -4.79 -7.29
C ILE A 100 1.04 -3.86 -6.07
N GLY A 101 2.26 -3.61 -5.60
CA GLY A 101 2.58 -2.65 -4.55
C GLY A 101 2.05 -1.26 -4.89
N HIS A 102 2.41 -0.73 -6.06
CA HIS A 102 1.94 0.58 -6.52
C HIS A 102 0.43 0.64 -6.76
N PHE A 103 -0.18 -0.41 -7.30
CA PHE A 103 -1.65 -0.49 -7.36
C PHE A 103 -2.27 -0.37 -5.96
N ALA A 104 -1.75 -1.11 -4.96
CA ALA A 104 -2.22 -1.03 -3.58
C ALA A 104 -1.94 0.36 -2.94
N GLN A 105 -0.81 0.98 -3.29
CA GLN A 105 -0.42 2.34 -2.92
C GLN A 105 -1.36 3.41 -3.48
N GLY A 106 -2.00 3.15 -4.62
CA GLY A 106 -3.13 3.97 -5.09
C GLY A 106 -4.43 3.64 -4.38
N PHE A 107 -4.77 2.35 -4.35
CA PHE A 107 -6.07 1.85 -3.97
C PHE A 107 -6.40 2.09 -2.49
N VAL A 108 -5.45 1.78 -1.59
CA VAL A 108 -5.67 1.81 -0.14
C VAL A 108 -5.60 3.23 0.42
N PRO A 109 -4.56 4.06 0.14
CA PRO A 109 -4.52 5.46 0.54
C PRO A 109 -5.70 6.28 0.03
N PHE A 110 -6.24 6.00 -1.17
CA PHE A 110 -7.47 6.62 -1.64
C PHE A 110 -8.62 6.42 -0.63
N MET A 111 -8.81 5.19 -0.14
CA MET A 111 -9.89 4.86 0.79
C MET A 111 -9.66 5.42 2.19
N ILE A 112 -8.40 5.41 2.68
CA ILE A 112 -8.03 6.04 3.95
C ILE A 112 -8.33 7.54 3.90
N ALA A 113 -7.79 8.24 2.89
CA ALA A 113 -7.98 9.66 2.73
C ALA A 113 -9.45 10.01 2.54
N ARG A 114 -10.19 9.21 1.76
CA ARG A 114 -11.65 9.35 1.59
C ARG A 114 -12.38 9.33 2.93
N GLU A 115 -12.07 8.36 3.78
CA GLU A 115 -12.72 8.26 5.09
C GLU A 115 -12.45 9.50 5.95
N ILE A 116 -11.17 9.92 6.00
CA ILE A 116 -10.74 11.09 6.76
C ILE A 116 -11.47 12.35 6.28
N VAL A 117 -11.47 12.63 4.98
CA VAL A 117 -12.05 13.87 4.44
C VAL A 117 -13.58 13.92 4.54
N ILE A 118 -14.27 12.77 4.41
CA ILE A 118 -15.73 12.70 4.58
C ILE A 118 -16.10 12.97 6.04
N ARG A 119 -15.45 12.29 6.99
CA ARG A 119 -15.80 12.41 8.41
C ARG A 119 -15.43 13.77 8.99
N ASN A 120 -14.40 14.43 8.44
CA ASN A 120 -14.06 15.80 8.78
C ASN A 120 -14.80 16.86 7.94
N LYS A 121 -15.71 16.44 7.05
CA LYS A 121 -16.52 17.34 6.19
C LYS A 121 -15.69 18.37 5.43
N VAL A 122 -14.49 17.98 4.97
CA VAL A 122 -13.53 18.87 4.32
C VAL A 122 -14.07 19.45 3.02
N PHE A 123 -14.83 18.64 2.27
CA PHE A 123 -15.38 19.02 0.97
C PHE A 123 -16.91 19.05 0.99
N LYS A 124 -17.49 20.08 0.36
CA LYS A 124 -18.94 20.16 0.11
C LYS A 124 -19.37 19.32 -1.10
N SER A 125 -18.54 19.28 -2.15
CA SER A 125 -18.82 18.56 -3.40
C SER A 125 -18.12 17.20 -3.43
N ARG A 126 -18.88 16.14 -3.72
CA ARG A 126 -18.32 14.79 -3.92
C ARG A 126 -17.37 14.72 -5.12
N GLY A 127 -17.64 15.49 -6.18
CA GLY A 127 -16.79 15.53 -7.37
C GLY A 127 -15.39 16.08 -7.06
N TRP A 128 -15.35 17.26 -6.43
CA TRP A 128 -14.08 17.88 -6.00
C TRP A 128 -13.33 17.03 -4.99
N MET A 129 -14.04 16.35 -4.09
CA MET A 129 -13.42 15.40 -3.17
C MET A 129 -12.72 14.26 -3.93
N HIS A 130 -13.39 13.57 -4.86
CA HIS A 130 -12.75 12.47 -5.60
C HIS A 130 -11.60 12.94 -6.48
N PHE A 131 -11.73 14.11 -7.13
CA PHE A 131 -10.62 14.72 -7.87
C PHE A 131 -9.41 14.98 -6.95
N PHE A 132 -9.63 15.61 -5.80
CA PHE A 132 -8.57 15.83 -4.81
C PHE A 132 -7.93 14.52 -4.35
N LEU A 133 -8.72 13.48 -4.09
CA LEU A 133 -8.21 12.18 -3.65
C LEU A 133 -7.34 11.51 -4.73
N LEU A 134 -7.68 11.65 -6.02
CA LEU A 134 -6.83 11.18 -7.12
C LEU A 134 -5.51 11.97 -7.21
N CYS A 135 -5.56 13.30 -7.06
CA CYS A 135 -4.35 14.11 -6.98
C CYS A 135 -3.49 13.73 -5.77
N PHE A 136 -4.11 13.46 -4.62
CA PHE A 136 -3.43 13.05 -3.40
C PHE A 136 -2.68 11.73 -3.58
N VAL A 137 -3.30 10.69 -4.17
CA VAL A 137 -2.60 9.42 -4.39
C VAL A 137 -1.48 9.54 -5.42
N MET A 138 -1.65 10.36 -6.46
CA MET A 138 -0.57 10.67 -7.40
C MET A 138 0.60 11.39 -6.74
N ALA A 139 0.32 12.37 -5.87
CA ALA A 139 1.35 13.07 -5.12
C ALA A 139 2.07 12.13 -4.14
N LEU A 140 1.33 11.23 -3.49
CA LEU A 140 1.90 10.20 -2.61
C LEU A 140 2.81 9.24 -3.38
N SER A 141 2.37 8.78 -4.56
CA SER A 141 3.17 7.92 -5.44
C SER A 141 4.44 8.64 -5.89
N ALA A 142 4.32 9.85 -6.43
CA ALA A 142 5.47 10.65 -6.83
C ALA A 142 6.46 10.88 -5.68
N PHE A 143 5.96 11.11 -4.47
CA PHE A 143 6.84 11.28 -3.30
C PHE A 143 7.57 10.00 -2.93
N TYR A 144 6.92 8.83 -3.05
CA TYR A 144 7.55 7.55 -2.82
C TYR A 144 8.68 7.28 -3.82
N GLU A 145 8.44 7.51 -5.12
CA GLU A 145 9.47 7.42 -6.17
C GLU A 145 10.68 8.33 -5.88
N LEU A 146 10.44 9.52 -5.33
CA LEU A 146 11.54 10.42 -4.92
C LEU A 146 12.35 9.84 -3.77
N ILE A 147 11.72 9.12 -2.83
CA ILE A 147 12.43 8.41 -1.75
C ILE A 147 13.29 7.30 -2.35
N GLU A 148 12.76 6.49 -3.26
CA GLU A 148 13.53 5.42 -3.92
C GLU A 148 14.72 5.97 -4.67
N TRP A 149 14.52 7.07 -5.41
CA TRP A 149 15.59 7.78 -6.07
C TRP A 149 16.66 8.29 -5.10
N TRP A 150 16.27 8.84 -3.94
CA TRP A 150 17.23 9.27 -2.91
C TRP A 150 17.99 8.11 -2.27
N VAL A 151 17.31 7.00 -1.96
CA VAL A 151 17.96 5.77 -1.48
C VAL A 151 18.99 5.30 -2.50
N ALA A 152 18.65 5.37 -3.78
CA ALA A 152 19.52 4.96 -4.86
C ALA A 152 20.80 5.80 -4.99
N LEU A 153 20.70 7.11 -4.71
CA LEU A 153 21.86 8.01 -4.70
C LEU A 153 22.79 7.76 -3.51
N LEU A 154 22.25 7.30 -2.38
CA LEU A 154 23.01 7.12 -1.13
C LEU A 154 23.71 5.76 -1.04
N SER A 155 23.22 4.72 -1.73
CA SER A 155 23.83 3.40 -1.72
C SER A 155 23.59 2.67 -3.04
N LYS A 156 24.63 2.51 -3.87
CA LYS A 156 24.52 1.82 -5.18
C LYS A 156 24.11 0.34 -5.07
N GLU A 157 24.48 -0.34 -3.98
CA GLU A 157 24.14 -1.75 -3.77
C GLU A 157 22.70 -1.91 -3.25
N ALA A 158 22.28 -1.09 -2.29
CA ALA A 158 20.89 -1.10 -1.81
C ALA A 158 19.90 -0.57 -2.88
N ALA A 159 20.37 0.35 -3.74
CA ALA A 159 19.61 0.89 -4.87
C ALA A 159 19.07 -0.21 -5.78
N ALA A 160 19.94 -1.12 -6.24
CA ALA A 160 19.60 -2.06 -7.30
C ALA A 160 18.56 -3.09 -6.85
N ALA A 161 18.63 -3.52 -5.58
CA ALA A 161 17.68 -4.44 -4.99
C ALA A 161 16.35 -3.77 -4.60
N PHE A 162 16.40 -2.54 -4.06
CA PHE A 162 15.21 -1.80 -3.63
C PHE A 162 14.43 -1.21 -4.80
N LEU A 163 15.10 -0.57 -5.78
CA LEU A 163 14.41 -0.03 -6.97
C LEU A 163 13.75 -1.12 -7.81
N GLY A 164 14.23 -2.37 -7.75
CA GLY A 164 13.62 -3.49 -8.50
C GLY A 164 13.57 -3.29 -10.03
N THR A 165 14.25 -2.28 -10.59
CA THR A 165 14.02 -1.82 -11.97
C THR A 165 14.26 -2.88 -13.03
N GLN A 166 15.15 -3.85 -12.76
CA GLN A 166 15.46 -4.93 -13.68
C GLN A 166 15.80 -4.42 -15.11
N GLY A 167 16.36 -3.20 -15.21
CA GLY A 167 16.70 -2.53 -16.47
C GLY A 167 15.54 -1.85 -17.21
N TYR A 168 14.35 -1.73 -16.61
CA TYR A 168 13.20 -1.07 -17.22
C TYR A 168 13.26 0.46 -17.04
N VAL A 169 13.36 1.19 -18.15
CA VAL A 169 13.59 2.65 -18.13
C VAL A 169 12.35 3.45 -17.72
N TRP A 170 11.16 2.88 -17.89
CA TRP A 170 9.89 3.56 -17.64
C TRP A 170 9.26 3.18 -16.30
N ASP A 171 10.06 2.66 -15.37
CA ASP A 171 9.56 2.01 -14.16
C ASP A 171 8.71 2.95 -13.33
N THR A 172 9.32 4.00 -12.80
CA THR A 172 8.68 5.09 -12.06
C THR A 172 7.40 5.61 -12.72
N GLN A 173 7.41 5.87 -14.03
CA GLN A 173 6.21 6.39 -14.70
C GLN A 173 5.09 5.35 -14.73
N SER A 174 5.44 4.09 -14.97
CA SER A 174 4.48 3.00 -14.93
C SER A 174 3.98 2.70 -13.51
N ASP A 175 4.83 2.83 -12.49
CA ASP A 175 4.45 2.70 -11.08
C ASP A 175 3.42 3.73 -10.67
N MET A 176 3.69 5.00 -10.96
CA MET A 176 2.73 6.08 -10.76
C MET A 176 1.42 5.84 -11.53
N PHE A 177 1.48 5.25 -12.72
CA PHE A 177 0.28 4.90 -13.49
C PHE A 177 -0.51 3.76 -12.84
N PHE A 178 0.15 2.73 -12.31
CA PHE A 178 -0.52 1.67 -11.55
C PHE A 178 -1.15 2.21 -10.26
N ALA A 179 -0.51 3.15 -9.58
CA ALA A 179 -1.11 3.86 -8.45
C ALA A 179 -2.36 4.66 -8.86
N LEU A 180 -2.34 5.34 -10.02
CA LEU A 180 -3.53 6.01 -10.54
C LEU A 180 -4.68 5.03 -10.79
N ILE A 181 -4.39 3.89 -11.45
CA ILE A 181 -5.37 2.83 -11.72
C ILE A 181 -5.94 2.31 -10.39
N GLY A 182 -5.09 2.05 -9.39
CA GLY A 182 -5.51 1.64 -8.06
C GLY A 182 -6.50 2.61 -7.43
N GLY A 183 -6.19 3.91 -7.45
CA GLY A 183 -7.09 4.96 -6.94
C GLY A 183 -8.44 5.01 -7.68
N LEU A 184 -8.42 4.89 -9.01
CA LEU A 184 -9.63 4.83 -9.84
C LEU A 184 -10.48 3.60 -9.54
N CYS A 185 -9.85 2.42 -9.39
CA CYS A 185 -10.52 1.19 -9.02
C CYS A 185 -11.15 1.30 -7.62
N ALA A 186 -10.44 1.84 -6.63
CA ALA A 186 -10.98 2.05 -5.30
C ALA A 186 -12.20 2.97 -5.32
N TRP A 187 -12.14 4.06 -6.10
CA TRP A 187 -13.26 4.95 -6.31
C TRP A 187 -14.49 4.20 -6.89
N VAL A 188 -14.32 3.51 -8.01
CA VAL A 188 -15.44 2.87 -8.72
C VAL A 188 -16.01 1.70 -7.92
N LEU A 189 -15.16 0.87 -7.31
CA LEU A 189 -15.57 -0.41 -6.73
C LEU A 189 -16.05 -0.28 -5.28
N LEU A 190 -15.42 0.59 -4.47
CA LEU A 190 -15.60 0.55 -3.01
C LEU A 190 -16.42 1.70 -2.43
N THR A 191 -16.66 2.79 -3.17
CA THR A 191 -17.33 3.96 -2.59
C THR A 191 -18.75 3.69 -2.09
N LYS A 192 -19.53 2.84 -2.76
CA LYS A 192 -20.88 2.46 -2.30
C LYS A 192 -20.84 1.65 -1.01
N LEU A 193 -19.93 0.67 -0.91
CA LEU A 193 -19.76 -0.15 0.28
C LEU A 193 -19.26 0.69 1.46
N HIS A 194 -18.28 1.55 1.20
CA HIS A 194 -17.73 2.44 2.21
C HIS A 194 -18.76 3.47 2.70
N ASP A 195 -19.57 4.05 1.81
CA ASP A 195 -20.67 4.93 2.18
C ASP A 195 -21.69 4.25 3.10
N ARG A 196 -21.90 2.94 2.93
CA ARG A 196 -22.76 2.16 3.84
C ARG A 196 -22.13 2.03 5.22
N GLN A 197 -20.87 1.63 5.31
CA GLN A 197 -20.19 1.52 6.62
C GLN A 197 -20.10 2.86 7.34
N LEU A 198 -19.87 3.96 6.61
CA LEU A 198 -19.85 5.31 7.18
C LEU A 198 -21.20 5.75 7.78
N ARG A 199 -22.33 5.24 7.28
CA ARG A 199 -23.66 5.53 7.85
C ARG A 199 -23.95 4.70 9.10
N GLU A 200 -23.22 3.62 9.31
CA GLU A 200 -23.36 2.70 10.44
C GLU A 200 -22.40 3.05 11.60
N LEU A 201 -21.52 4.05 11.42
CA LEU A 201 -20.63 4.62 12.44
C LEU A 201 -21.34 5.67 13.31
#